data_AF-A0A926GWD3-F1
#
_entry.id   AF-A0A926GWD3-F1
#
_cell.length_a   1.000
_cell.length_b   1.000
_cell.length_c   1.000
_cell.angle_alpha   90.00
_cell.angle_beta   90.00
_cell.angle_gamma   90.00
#
_symmetry.space_group_name_H-M   'P 1'
#
loop_
_entity.id
_entity.type
_entity.pdbx_description
1 polymer ?
#
loop_
_entity_poly.entity_id
_entity_poly.type
_entity_poly.pdbx_seq_one_letter_code
_entity_poly.pdbx_strand_id
1 'polypeptide(L)'
;MNDLPLTDMLNTVRGTLDDKYRARETALAHGRALTRTCANAIRAMHRGEFDAARSALKGARGETARISDALAAHPDLFFAGYVQDAHKELAEAEVLLSLICGEILPTPQSLSIETAAYLNGLAEAASEGRRYALDRLRRGDVSRASEMLEAMDEILSALTTLDY
;
A
#
# COMPACT_ATOMS: atom_id res chain seq x y z
N MET A 1 7.32 -48.95 -26.55
CA MET A 1 6.49 -47.74 -26.47
C MET A 1 6.09 -47.61 -25.01
N ASN A 2 6.96 -46.98 -24.21
CA ASN A 2 6.83 -46.88 -22.75
C ASN A 2 7.00 -45.38 -22.43
N ASP A 3 6.02 -44.56 -22.82
CA ASP A 3 5.97 -43.12 -22.51
C ASP A 3 5.46 -42.93 -21.07
N LEU A 4 6.26 -43.44 -20.14
CA LEU A 4 6.02 -43.65 -18.71
C LEU A 4 6.63 -42.48 -17.90
N PRO A 5 6.42 -42.45 -16.57
CA PRO A 5 5.93 -41.37 -15.69
C PRO A 5 6.58 -39.97 -15.72
N LEU A 6 7.66 -39.76 -16.48
CA LEU A 6 8.32 -38.45 -16.58
C LEU A 6 7.43 -37.42 -17.28
N THR A 7 6.76 -37.79 -18.38
CA THR A 7 5.86 -36.88 -19.11
C THR A 7 4.70 -36.41 -18.23
N ASP A 8 4.08 -37.33 -17.48
CA ASP A 8 2.98 -37.00 -16.55
C ASP A 8 3.46 -36.14 -15.37
N MET A 9 4.66 -36.44 -14.84
CA MET A 9 5.31 -35.60 -13.82
C MET A 9 5.57 -34.19 -14.36
N LEU A 10 6.14 -34.06 -15.56
CA LEU A 10 6.42 -32.76 -16.19
C LEU A 10 5.14 -31.96 -16.47
N ASN A 11 4.06 -32.62 -16.89
CA ASN A 11 2.75 -31.97 -17.06
C ASN A 11 2.19 -31.44 -15.74
N THR A 12 2.33 -32.22 -14.66
CA THR A 12 1.92 -31.81 -13.31
C THR A 12 2.73 -30.61 -12.81
N VAL A 13 4.05 -30.65 -12.98
CA VAL A 13 4.96 -29.54 -12.65
C VAL A 13 4.61 -28.29 -13.46
N ARG A 14 4.36 -28.45 -14.77
CA ARG A 14 3.95 -27.35 -15.63
C ARG A 14 2.65 -26.70 -15.16
N GLY A 15 1.62 -27.49 -14.83
CA GLY A 15 0.37 -26.97 -14.29
C GLY A 15 0.59 -26.13 -13.02
N THR A 16 1.42 -26.62 -12.10
CA THR A 16 1.76 -25.89 -10.86
C THR A 16 2.46 -24.55 -11.15
N LEU A 17 3.40 -24.53 -12.10
CA LEU A 17 4.12 -23.32 -12.49
C LEU A 17 3.21 -22.32 -13.22
N ASP A 18 2.33 -22.81 -14.11
CA ASP A 18 1.37 -21.98 -14.84
C ASP A 18 0.35 -21.35 -13.88
N ASP A 19 -0.12 -22.09 -12.87
CA ASP A 19 -1.00 -21.57 -11.83
C ASP A 19 -0.35 -20.42 -11.05
N LYS A 20 0.88 -20.65 -10.58
CA LYS A 20 1.65 -19.63 -9.85
C LYS A 20 1.95 -18.41 -10.71
N TYR A 21 2.28 -18.63 -11.99
CA TYR A 21 2.52 -17.54 -12.94
C TYR A 21 1.27 -16.69 -13.14
N ARG A 22 0.09 -17.30 -13.34
CA ARG A 22 -1.18 -16.58 -13.48
C ARG A 22 -1.55 -15.78 -12.24
N ALA A 23 -1.35 -16.35 -11.05
CA ALA A 23 -1.56 -15.65 -9.79
C ALA A 23 -0.66 -14.40 -9.68
N ARG A 24 0.63 -14.56 -9.98
CA ARG A 24 1.60 -13.44 -10.02
C ARG A 24 1.20 -12.34 -11.01
N GLU A 25 0.84 -12.68 -12.24
CA GLU A 25 0.45 -11.68 -13.24
C GLU A 25 -0.82 -10.93 -12.85
N THR A 26 -1.78 -11.62 -12.23
CA THR A 26 -2.99 -11.01 -11.67
C THR A 26 -2.65 -10.03 -10.55
N ALA A 27 -1.82 -10.45 -9.58
CA ALA A 27 -1.37 -9.59 -8.49
C ALA A 27 -0.58 -8.37 -8.99
N LEU A 28 0.26 -8.52 -10.01
CA LEU A 28 0.99 -7.41 -10.65
C LEU A 28 0.04 -6.41 -11.31
N ALA A 29 -1.01 -6.88 -11.98
CA ALA A 29 -2.00 -6.00 -12.61
C ALA A 29 -2.76 -5.17 -11.57
N HIS A 30 -3.22 -5.81 -10.50
CA HIS A 30 -3.90 -5.14 -9.38
C HIS A 30 -2.96 -4.23 -8.59
N GLY A 31 -1.72 -4.64 -8.33
CA GLY A 31 -0.70 -3.82 -7.67
C GLY A 31 -0.43 -2.51 -8.42
N ARG A 32 -0.31 -2.57 -9.75
CA ARG A 32 -0.17 -1.35 -10.58
C ARG A 32 -1.41 -0.46 -10.51
N ALA A 33 -2.62 -1.03 -10.44
CA ALA A 33 -3.85 -0.27 -10.29
C ALA A 33 -3.95 0.38 -8.90
N LEU A 34 -3.54 -0.34 -7.86
CA LEU A 34 -3.44 0.13 -6.48
C LEU A 34 -2.53 1.35 -6.39
N THR A 35 -1.27 1.24 -6.81
CA THR A 35 -0.31 2.36 -6.81
C THR A 35 -0.85 3.59 -7.53
N ARG A 36 -1.43 3.44 -8.72
CA ARG A 36 -2.04 4.57 -9.46
C ARG A 36 -3.18 5.23 -8.68
N THR A 37 -4.01 4.42 -8.03
CA THR A 37 -5.15 4.90 -7.25
C THR A 37 -4.69 5.66 -6.01
N CYS A 38 -3.69 5.14 -5.29
CA CYS A 38 -3.07 5.82 -4.14
C CYS A 38 -2.46 7.17 -4.55
N ALA A 39 -1.69 7.20 -5.63
CA ALA A 39 -1.10 8.44 -6.14
C ALA A 39 -2.18 9.48 -6.52
N ASN A 40 -3.31 9.04 -7.08
CA ASN A 40 -4.43 9.93 -7.38
C ASN A 40 -5.13 10.44 -6.12
N ALA A 41 -5.29 9.59 -5.09
CA ALA A 41 -5.82 9.98 -3.80
C ALA A 41 -4.93 11.06 -3.15
N ILE A 42 -3.61 10.88 -3.11
CA ILE A 42 -2.66 11.85 -2.53
C ILE A 42 -2.77 13.20 -3.27
N ARG A 43 -2.83 13.19 -4.60
CA ARG A 43 -3.03 14.42 -5.37
C ARG A 43 -4.37 15.10 -5.05
N ALA A 44 -5.44 14.33 -4.83
CA ALA A 44 -6.74 14.86 -4.43
C ALA A 44 -6.68 15.50 -3.02
N MET A 45 -5.97 14.88 -2.07
CA MET A 45 -5.75 15.43 -0.72
C MET A 45 -5.06 16.80 -0.77
N HIS A 46 -4.02 16.96 -1.60
CA HIS A 46 -3.34 18.26 -1.80
C HIS A 46 -4.23 19.33 -2.42
N ARG A 47 -5.23 18.92 -3.23
CA ARG A 47 -6.26 19.83 -3.76
C ARG A 47 -7.41 20.10 -2.77
N GLY A 48 -7.44 19.41 -1.62
CA GLY A 48 -8.54 19.49 -0.65
C GLY A 48 -9.79 18.70 -1.06
N GLU A 49 -9.68 17.82 -2.05
CA GLU A 49 -10.77 16.98 -2.57
C GLU A 49 -10.90 15.69 -1.72
N PHE A 50 -11.22 15.83 -0.43
CA PHE A 50 -11.17 14.72 0.53
C PHE A 50 -12.19 13.60 0.24
N ASP A 51 -13.39 13.94 -0.22
CA ASP A 51 -14.39 12.92 -0.60
C ASP A 51 -13.91 12.08 -1.79
N ALA A 52 -13.26 12.71 -2.76
CA ALA A 52 -12.65 12.02 -3.89
C ALA A 52 -11.49 11.13 -3.44
N ALA A 53 -10.65 11.61 -2.52
CA ALA A 53 -9.58 10.82 -1.92
C ALA A 53 -10.13 9.59 -1.18
N ARG A 54 -11.18 9.74 -0.35
CA ARG A 54 -11.84 8.61 0.33
C ARG A 54 -12.43 7.60 -0.63
N SER A 55 -13.10 8.06 -1.69
CA SER A 55 -13.64 7.18 -2.72
C SER A 55 -12.54 6.40 -3.44
N ALA A 56 -11.42 7.06 -3.75
CA ALA A 56 -10.26 6.41 -4.37
C ALA A 56 -9.66 5.35 -3.43
N LEU A 57 -9.46 5.68 -2.15
CA LEU A 57 -8.93 4.75 -1.14
C LEU A 57 -9.84 3.54 -0.88
N LYS A 58 -11.16 3.72 -0.94
CA LYS A 58 -12.09 2.58 -0.93
C LYS A 58 -11.85 1.64 -2.12
N GLY A 59 -11.60 2.20 -3.31
CA GLY A 59 -11.20 1.42 -4.48
C GLY A 59 -9.86 0.71 -4.30
N ALA A 60 -8.89 1.41 -3.72
CA ALA A 60 -7.55 0.91 -3.41
C ALA A 60 -7.60 -0.32 -2.48
N ARG A 61 -8.39 -0.25 -1.39
CA ARG A 61 -8.64 -1.42 -0.52
C ARG A 61 -9.25 -2.60 -1.27
N GLY A 62 -10.12 -2.32 -2.24
CA GLY A 62 -10.65 -3.35 -3.14
C GLY A 62 -9.58 -4.04 -4.00
N GLU A 63 -8.57 -3.29 -4.47
CA GLU A 63 -7.43 -3.88 -5.18
C GLU A 63 -6.57 -4.76 -4.25
N THR A 64 -6.33 -4.35 -3.01
CA THR A 64 -5.62 -5.16 -2.00
C THR A 64 -6.32 -6.48 -1.71
N ALA A 65 -7.66 -6.46 -1.61
CA ALA A 65 -8.45 -7.68 -1.45
C ALA A 65 -8.26 -8.62 -2.66
N ARG A 66 -8.31 -8.09 -3.90
CA ARG A 66 -8.09 -8.90 -5.11
C ARG A 66 -6.68 -9.46 -5.22
N ILE A 67 -5.66 -8.71 -4.77
CA ILE A 67 -4.28 -9.22 -4.66
C ILE A 67 -4.25 -10.39 -3.68
N SER A 68 -4.84 -10.23 -2.50
CA SER A 68 -4.88 -11.27 -1.47
C SER A 68 -5.59 -12.53 -1.97
N ASP A 69 -6.74 -12.38 -2.63
CA ASP A 69 -7.50 -13.48 -3.21
C ASP A 69 -6.71 -14.19 -4.32
N ALA A 70 -6.06 -13.44 -5.21
CA ALA A 70 -5.27 -14.01 -6.30
C ALA A 70 -4.05 -14.81 -5.79
N LEU A 71 -3.51 -14.44 -4.63
CA LEU A 71 -2.32 -15.04 -4.03
C LEU A 71 -2.64 -16.07 -2.94
N ALA A 72 -3.92 -16.34 -2.64
CA ALA A 72 -4.32 -17.23 -1.54
C ALA A 72 -3.69 -18.65 -1.64
N ALA A 73 -3.53 -19.18 -2.86
CA ALA A 73 -2.90 -20.48 -3.11
C ALA A 73 -1.35 -20.40 -3.19
N HIS A 74 -0.78 -19.20 -3.23
CA HIS A 74 0.65 -18.93 -3.41
C HIS A 74 1.14 -17.86 -2.42
N PRO A 75 1.10 -18.14 -1.10
CA PRO A 75 1.36 -17.14 -0.06
C PRO A 75 2.77 -16.55 -0.13
N ASP A 76 3.74 -17.27 -0.71
CA ASP A 76 5.10 -16.75 -0.92
C ASP A 76 5.13 -15.52 -1.84
N LEU A 77 4.16 -15.41 -2.76
CA LEU A 77 4.03 -14.24 -3.63
C LEU A 77 3.48 -13.02 -2.90
N PHE A 78 2.76 -13.18 -1.79
CA PHE A 78 2.25 -12.06 -0.99
C PHE A 78 3.39 -11.23 -0.39
N PHE A 79 4.49 -11.91 -0.03
CA PHE A 79 5.71 -11.29 0.49
C PHE A 79 6.67 -10.81 -0.61
N ALA A 80 6.31 -10.97 -1.89
CA ALA A 80 7.16 -10.52 -2.97
C ALA A 80 7.22 -8.99 -3.03
N GLY A 81 8.39 -8.44 -3.38
CA GLY A 81 8.65 -7.00 -3.35
C GLY A 81 7.61 -6.15 -4.09
N TYR A 82 7.11 -6.60 -5.26
CA TYR A 82 6.10 -5.84 -6.01
C TYR A 82 4.73 -5.74 -5.30
N VAL A 83 4.38 -6.70 -4.44
CA VAL A 83 3.17 -6.63 -3.59
C VAL A 83 3.44 -5.70 -2.42
N GLN A 84 4.60 -5.84 -1.79
CA GLN A 84 5.02 -4.99 -0.66
C GLN A 84 5.11 -3.52 -1.07
N ASP A 85 5.65 -3.23 -2.26
CA ASP A 85 5.70 -1.89 -2.83
C ASP A 85 4.29 -1.31 -3.02
N ALA A 86 3.37 -2.08 -3.60
CA ALA A 86 2.00 -1.61 -3.81
C ALA A 86 1.23 -1.40 -2.48
N HIS A 87 1.45 -2.28 -1.49
CA HIS A 87 0.87 -2.16 -0.15
C HIS A 87 1.42 -0.97 0.63
N LYS A 88 2.70 -0.67 0.47
CA LYS A 88 3.35 0.53 1.05
C LYS A 88 2.67 1.81 0.54
N GLU A 89 2.36 1.90 -0.75
CA GLU A 89 1.66 3.06 -1.33
C GLU A 89 0.23 3.20 -0.78
N LEU A 90 -0.46 2.09 -0.46
CA LEU A 90 -1.75 2.13 0.24
C LEU A 90 -1.60 2.67 1.66
N ALA A 91 -0.62 2.17 2.41
CA ALA A 91 -0.34 2.63 3.76
C ALA A 91 -0.02 4.12 3.77
N GLU A 92 0.84 4.60 2.87
CA GLU A 92 1.16 6.01 2.73
C GLU A 92 -0.10 6.86 2.58
N ALA A 93 -0.95 6.53 1.60
CA ALA A 93 -2.11 7.33 1.27
C ALA A 93 -3.21 7.29 2.37
N GLU A 94 -3.43 6.15 3.02
CA GLU A 94 -4.40 6.01 4.11
C GLU A 94 -3.94 6.73 5.40
N VAL A 95 -2.66 6.59 5.74
CA VAL A 95 -2.06 7.32 6.87
C VAL A 95 -2.10 8.82 6.61
N LEU A 96 -1.65 9.28 5.44
CA LEU A 96 -1.64 10.70 5.09
C LEU A 96 -3.05 11.32 5.18
N LEU A 97 -4.08 10.63 4.66
CA LEU A 97 -5.45 11.12 4.76
C LEU A 97 -5.87 11.25 6.24
N SER A 98 -5.56 10.24 7.05
CA SER A 98 -5.89 10.21 8.47
C SER A 98 -5.21 11.37 9.21
N LEU A 99 -3.92 11.62 8.94
CA LEU A 99 -3.19 12.76 9.50
C LEU A 99 -3.81 14.10 9.11
N ILE A 100 -4.13 14.29 7.82
CA ILE A 100 -4.72 15.55 7.33
C ILE A 100 -6.09 15.80 7.95
N CYS A 101 -6.88 14.75 8.15
CA CYS A 101 -8.24 14.85 8.67
C CYS A 101 -8.33 14.76 10.20
N GLY A 102 -7.23 14.51 10.92
CA GLY A 102 -7.22 14.29 12.36
C GLY A 102 -7.95 13.01 12.78
N GLU A 103 -7.86 11.96 11.97
CA GLU A 103 -8.49 10.67 12.20
C GLU A 103 -7.52 9.66 12.81
N ILE A 104 -8.07 8.58 13.37
CA ILE A 104 -7.28 7.47 13.91
C ILE A 104 -6.49 6.81 12.77
N LEU A 105 -5.19 6.62 12.98
CA LEU A 105 -4.35 5.94 12.00
C LEU A 105 -4.82 4.50 11.77
N PRO A 106 -4.85 4.03 10.51
CA PRO A 106 -5.17 2.64 10.21
C PRO A 106 -4.06 1.72 10.75
N THR A 107 -4.41 0.49 11.13
CA THR A 107 -3.42 -0.55 11.45
C THR A 107 -3.08 -1.38 10.21
N PRO A 108 -1.92 -2.06 10.14
CA PRO A 108 -1.60 -2.98 9.05
C PRO A 108 -2.69 -4.06 8.87
N GLN A 109 -3.26 -4.55 9.97
CA GLN A 109 -4.36 -5.53 9.93
C GLN A 109 -5.63 -4.93 9.33
N SER A 110 -5.97 -3.67 9.65
CA SER A 110 -7.14 -2.99 9.07
C SER A 110 -6.99 -2.73 7.56
N LEU A 111 -5.75 -2.67 7.07
CA LEU A 111 -5.43 -2.53 5.65
C LEU A 111 -5.23 -3.87 4.94
N SER A 112 -5.15 -4.98 5.70
CA SER A 112 -4.80 -6.32 5.20
C SER A 112 -3.45 -6.33 4.46
N ILE A 113 -2.44 -5.66 5.03
CA ILE A 113 -1.09 -5.60 4.48
C ILE A 113 -0.05 -6.03 5.53
N GLU A 114 1.15 -6.32 5.05
CA GLU A 114 2.28 -6.67 5.91
C GLU A 114 2.81 -5.50 6.74
N THR A 115 3.29 -5.83 7.94
CA THR A 115 3.86 -4.86 8.88
C THR A 115 5.01 -4.06 8.26
N ALA A 116 5.91 -4.72 7.52
CA ALA A 116 7.05 -4.05 6.90
C ALA A 116 6.61 -3.01 5.85
N ALA A 117 5.64 -3.36 4.99
CA ALA A 117 5.06 -2.42 4.03
C ALA A 117 4.35 -1.26 4.72
N TYR A 118 3.61 -1.54 5.80
CA TYR A 118 2.94 -0.51 6.60
C TYR A 118 3.93 0.47 7.23
N LEU A 119 4.98 -0.01 7.90
CA LEU A 119 5.99 0.85 8.54
C LEU A 119 6.72 1.72 7.52
N ASN A 120 7.02 1.18 6.35
CA ASN A 120 7.61 1.96 5.26
C ASN A 120 6.64 3.02 4.74
N GLY A 121 5.38 2.66 4.49
CA GLY A 121 4.35 3.62 4.08
C GLY A 121 4.07 4.71 5.13
N LEU A 122 4.18 4.38 6.43
CA LEU A 122 4.09 5.34 7.52
C LEU A 122 5.22 6.39 7.47
N ALA A 123 6.44 5.97 7.15
CA ALA A 123 7.58 6.88 6.94
C ALA A 123 7.41 7.75 5.69
N GLU A 124 6.90 7.19 4.60
CA GLU A 124 6.59 7.94 3.38
C GLU A 124 5.45 8.95 3.60
N ALA A 125 4.42 8.59 4.38
CA ALA A 125 3.33 9.50 4.73
C ALA A 125 3.84 10.71 5.53
N ALA A 126 4.76 10.50 6.48
CA ALA A 126 5.41 11.60 7.19
C ALA A 126 6.19 12.50 6.23
N SER A 127 6.89 11.91 5.25
CA SER A 127 7.62 12.66 4.23
C SER A 127 6.69 13.48 3.31
N GLU A 128 5.55 12.93 2.88
CA GLU A 128 4.55 13.65 2.08
C GLU A 128 3.77 14.68 2.92
N GLY A 129 3.62 14.43 4.23
CA GLY A 129 3.13 15.39 5.22
C GLY A 129 3.93 16.70 5.21
N ARG A 130 5.25 16.62 4.99
CA ARG A 130 6.11 17.82 4.83
C ARG A 130 5.64 18.70 3.68
N ARG A 131 5.30 18.08 2.54
CA ARG A 131 4.80 18.82 1.37
C ARG A 131 3.46 19.47 1.68
N TYR A 132 2.56 18.73 2.32
CA TYR A 132 1.26 19.27 2.76
C TYR A 132 1.43 20.48 3.69
N ALA A 133 2.29 20.36 4.71
CA ALA A 133 2.57 21.44 5.66
C ALA A 133 3.13 22.69 4.95
N LEU A 134 4.08 22.53 4.03
CA LEU A 134 4.63 23.63 3.24
C LEU A 134 3.57 24.33 2.38
N ASP A 135 2.68 23.56 1.76
CA ASP A 135 1.58 24.12 0.96
C ASP A 135 0.55 24.84 1.81
N ARG A 136 0.33 24.42 3.07
CA ARG A 136 -0.50 25.15 4.05
C ARG A 136 0.16 26.45 4.49
N LEU A 137 1.45 26.43 4.83
CA LEU A 137 2.21 27.63 5.18
C LEU A 137 2.17 28.68 4.06
N ARG A 138 2.34 28.27 2.79
CA ARG A 138 2.24 29.16 1.62
C ARG A 138 0.89 29.86 1.49
N ARG A 139 -0.18 29.25 2.03
CA ARG A 139 -1.54 29.80 2.04
C ARG A 139 -1.85 30.58 3.32
N GLY A 140 -0.88 30.75 4.23
CA GLY A 140 -1.04 31.43 5.50
C GLY A 140 -1.67 30.57 6.61
N ASP A 141 -1.88 29.28 6.36
CA ASP A 141 -2.49 28.35 7.33
C ASP A 141 -1.41 27.74 8.23
N VAL A 142 -0.95 28.53 9.19
CA VAL A 142 0.13 28.14 10.13
C VAL A 142 -0.33 27.04 11.08
N SER A 143 -1.59 27.07 11.54
CA SER A 143 -2.13 26.07 12.47
C SER A 143 -2.05 24.66 11.87
N ARG A 144 -2.60 24.47 10.66
CA ARG A 144 -2.59 23.15 10.02
C ARG A 144 -1.20 22.67 9.65
N ALA A 145 -0.29 23.59 9.32
CA ALA A 145 1.09 23.23 9.08
C ALA A 145 1.80 22.75 10.35
N SER A 146 1.60 23.43 11.48
CA SER A 146 2.16 23.04 12.77
C SER A 146 1.62 21.68 13.23
N GLU A 147 0.29 21.46 13.15
CA GLU A 147 -0.33 20.17 13.49
C GLU A 147 0.28 19.00 12.68
N MET A 148 0.49 19.22 11.37
CA MET A 148 1.11 18.20 10.51
C MET A 148 2.58 17.94 10.88
N LEU A 149 3.35 18.99 11.18
CA LEU A 149 4.76 18.85 11.60
C LEU A 149 4.88 18.08 12.92
N GLU A 150 4.02 18.35 13.90
CA GLU A 150 3.98 17.62 15.17
C GLU A 150 3.70 16.13 14.93
N ALA A 151 2.70 15.80 14.10
CA ALA A 151 2.37 14.42 13.80
C ALA A 151 3.50 13.69 13.03
N MET A 152 4.22 14.39 12.15
CA MET A 152 5.40 13.85 11.48
C MET A 152 6.52 13.52 12.48
N ASP A 153 6.79 14.41 13.42
CA ASP A 153 7.81 14.22 14.45
C ASP A 153 7.46 13.03 15.37
N GLU A 154 6.18 12.88 15.75
CA GLU A 154 5.70 11.73 16.51
C GLU A 154 5.94 10.41 15.77
N ILE A 155 5.61 10.36 14.47
CA ILE A 155 5.83 9.18 13.63
C ILE A 155 7.32 8.84 13.54
N LEU A 156 8.17 9.82 13.23
CA LEU A 156 9.61 9.61 13.08
C LEU A 156 10.22 9.15 14.41
N SER A 157 9.85 9.81 15.52
CA SER A 157 10.30 9.41 16.85
C SER A 157 9.89 7.96 17.16
N ALA A 158 8.64 7.58 16.90
CA ALA A 158 8.18 6.21 17.16
C ALA A 158 8.93 5.19 16.30
N LEU A 159 9.12 5.46 15.01
CA LEU A 159 9.84 4.57 14.09
C LEU A 159 11.31 4.38 14.51
N THR A 160 11.97 5.43 15.03
CA THR A 160 13.37 5.30 15.51
C THR A 160 13.54 4.41 16.73
N THR A 161 12.46 4.07 17.44
CA THR A 161 12.51 3.14 18.58
C THR A 161 12.41 1.67 18.18
N LEU A 162 12.14 1.38 16.90
CA LEU A 162 12.01 0.02 16.38
C LEU A 162 13.38 -0.49 15.92
N ASP A 163 14.06 -1.24 16.80
CA ASP A 163 15.35 -1.87 16.52
C ASP A 163 15.16 -3.34 16.09
N TYR A 164 14.92 -3.58 14.79
CA TYR A 164 14.74 -4.92 14.19
C TYR A 164 15.43 -5.08 12.83
#